data_AF-A0A961JM51-F1
#
_entry.id   AF-A0A961JM51-F1
#
_cell.length_a   1.000
_cell.length_b   1.000
_cell.length_c   1.000
_cell.angle_alpha   90.00
_cell.angle_beta   90.00
_cell.angle_gamma   90.00
#
_symmetry.space_group_name_H-M   'P 1'
#
loop_
_entity.id
_entity.type
_entity.pdbx_description
1 polymer ?
#
loop_
_entity_poly.entity_id
_entity_poly.type
_entity_poly.pdbx_seq_one_letter_code
_entity_poly.pdbx_strand_id
1 'polypeptide(L)'
;ERLAEAPDPGTRVRLVNPFDPAVRERDRLERLFGFAYRNEMFVPKAQRLYGYYVYPLLEGLRFIGRIELKADRGAGVLQVTGYWPEPGLRPSRARAERTLAELDRFRRFAGLETFAWDEACTRP
;
A
#
# COMPACT_ATOMS: atom_id res chain seq x y z
N GLU A 1 -9.20 -10.48 26.96
CA GLU A 1 -10.60 -10.20 26.59
C GLU A 1 -10.73 -9.48 25.26
N ARG A 2 -10.34 -8.21 25.10
CA ARG A 2 -10.57 -7.44 23.83
C ARG A 2 -10.07 -8.09 22.51
N LEU A 3 -8.95 -8.81 22.53
CA LEU A 3 -8.45 -9.52 21.34
C LEU A 3 -9.35 -10.70 20.93
N ALA A 4 -10.00 -11.36 21.89
CA ALA A 4 -10.88 -12.50 21.63
C ALA A 4 -12.21 -12.08 20.98
N GLU A 5 -12.60 -10.81 21.13
CA GLU A 5 -13.80 -10.22 20.55
C GLU A 5 -13.50 -9.44 19.25
N ALA A 6 -12.25 -9.42 18.81
CA ALA A 6 -11.88 -8.71 17.60
C ALA A 6 -12.59 -9.34 16.38
N PRO A 7 -13.16 -8.52 15.47
CA PRO A 7 -13.81 -9.03 14.29
C PRO A 7 -12.79 -9.73 13.38
N ASP A 8 -13.27 -10.67 12.56
CA ASP A 8 -12.45 -11.27 11.51
C ASP A 8 -11.87 -10.14 10.63
N PRO A 9 -10.53 -10.04 10.50
CA PRO A 9 -9.89 -9.05 9.66
C PRO A 9 -10.29 -9.20 8.18
N GLY A 10 -10.81 -10.37 7.80
CA GLY A 10 -11.25 -10.68 6.45
C GLY A 10 -10.10 -10.61 5.47
N THR A 11 -10.44 -10.37 4.21
CA THR A 11 -9.50 -10.50 3.10
C THR A 11 -9.32 -9.17 2.35
N ARG A 12 -9.88 -8.07 2.84
CA ARG A 12 -9.79 -6.79 2.15
C ARG A 12 -8.35 -6.28 2.13
N VAL A 13 -7.95 -5.71 0.99
CA VAL A 13 -6.69 -4.97 0.89
C VAL A 13 -6.93 -3.54 1.37
N ARG A 14 -5.97 -2.98 2.10
CA ARG A 14 -5.99 -1.62 2.62
C ARG A 14 -4.66 -0.92 2.32
N LEU A 15 -4.77 0.31 1.84
CA LEU A 15 -3.67 1.27 1.84
C LEU A 15 -3.53 1.82 3.26
N VAL A 16 -2.40 1.55 3.89
CA VAL A 16 -2.09 2.08 5.22
C VAL A 16 -1.29 3.37 5.06
N ASN A 17 -1.64 4.41 5.81
CA ASN A 17 -0.87 5.65 5.76
C ASN A 17 0.56 5.42 6.30
N PRO A 18 1.61 5.94 5.66
CA PRO A 18 3.00 5.87 6.16
C PRO A 18 3.20 6.36 7.60
N PHE A 19 2.32 7.25 8.06
CA PHE A 19 2.34 7.84 9.40
C PHE A 19 1.32 7.23 10.36
N ASP A 20 0.63 6.16 9.96
CA ASP A 20 -0.27 5.43 10.84
C ASP A 20 0.50 4.93 12.08
N PRO A 21 -0.09 4.97 13.30
CA PRO A 21 0.55 4.45 14.51
C PRO A 21 1.03 2.99 14.41
N ALA A 22 0.42 2.16 13.55
CA ALA A 22 0.87 0.80 13.29
C ALA A 22 2.15 0.74 12.44
N VAL A 23 2.42 1.76 11.62
CA VAL A 23 3.50 1.79 10.62
C VAL A 23 4.67 2.69 11.04
N ARG A 24 4.39 3.82 11.70
CA ARG A 24 5.39 4.88 11.95
C ARG A 24 6.58 4.44 12.81
N GLU A 25 6.39 3.44 13.67
CA GLU A 25 7.43 2.87 14.52
C GLU A 25 7.97 1.60 13.83
N ARG A 26 9.18 1.69 13.28
CA ARG A 26 9.71 0.72 12.31
C ARG A 26 10.11 -0.58 12.97
N ASP A 27 10.74 -0.49 14.13
CA ASP A 27 11.23 -1.66 14.86
C ASP A 27 10.05 -2.51 15.33
N ARG A 28 8.95 -1.88 15.75
CA ARG A 28 7.70 -2.54 16.10
C ARG A 28 6.99 -3.12 14.88
N LEU A 29 6.97 -2.41 13.75
CA LEU A 29 6.37 -2.91 12.52
C LEU A 29 7.09 -4.18 12.03
N GLU A 30 8.42 -4.17 12.03
CA GLU A 30 9.24 -5.33 11.68
C GLU A 30 9.07 -6.46 12.69
N ARG A 31 9.14 -6.18 14.00
CA ARG A 31 8.98 -7.20 15.04
C ARG A 31 7.61 -7.88 15.03
N LEU A 32 6.54 -7.13 14.79
CA LEU A 32 5.17 -7.66 14.85
C LEU A 32 4.71 -8.29 13.54
N PHE A 33 5.14 -7.75 12.40
CA PHE A 33 4.61 -8.15 11.09
C PHE A 33 5.66 -8.70 10.13
N GLY A 34 6.94 -8.68 10.48
CA GLY A 34 8.04 -9.06 9.57
C GLY A 34 8.17 -8.11 8.37
N PHE A 35 7.66 -6.89 8.48
CA PHE A 35 7.57 -5.94 7.36
C PHE A 35 8.57 -4.80 7.52
N ALA A 36 9.73 -4.93 6.88
CA ALA A 36 10.74 -3.87 6.84
C ALA A 36 10.25 -2.73 5.94
N TYR A 37 9.92 -1.59 6.56
CA TYR A 37 9.39 -0.42 5.86
C TYR A 37 9.94 0.88 6.44
N ARG A 38 10.30 1.77 5.52
CA ARG A 38 10.74 3.13 5.81
C ARG A 38 10.04 4.06 4.84
N ASN A 39 9.38 5.10 5.36
CA ASN A 39 8.95 6.21 4.51
C ASN A 39 10.18 6.97 4.02
N GLU A 40 10.37 7.01 2.70
CA GLU A 40 11.56 7.55 2.04
C GLU A 40 11.37 8.98 1.51
N MET A 41 10.28 9.66 1.87
CA MET A 41 10.05 11.04 1.43
C MET A 41 11.17 12.00 1.85
N PHE A 42 11.84 11.69 2.96
CA PHE A 42 12.98 12.45 3.49
C PHE A 42 14.35 11.91 3.01
N VAL A 43 14.36 10.82 2.26
CA VAL A 43 15.58 10.25 1.68
C VAL A 43 15.83 10.95 0.32
N PRO A 44 17.07 11.37 0.02
CA PRO A 44 17.41 11.92 -1.29
C PRO A 44 17.00 10.97 -2.42
N LYS A 45 16.48 11.50 -3.53
CA LYS A 45 15.89 10.71 -4.62
C LYS A 45 16.78 9.55 -5.08
N ALA A 46 18.08 9.78 -5.20
CA ALA A 46 19.05 8.78 -5.68
C ALA A 46 19.33 7.62 -4.69
N GLN A 47 18.90 7.75 -3.43
CA GLN A 47 19.12 6.74 -2.37
C GLN A 47 17.83 6.00 -1.96
N ARG A 48 16.71 6.28 -2.64
CA ARG A 48 15.42 5.64 -2.36
C ARG A 48 15.43 4.21 -2.89
N LEU A 49 14.89 3.27 -2.12
CA LEU A 49 14.67 1.89 -2.55
C LEU A 49 13.35 1.72 -3.30
N TYR A 50 12.33 2.48 -2.92
CA TYR A 50 10.98 2.35 -3.48
C TYR A 50 10.52 3.65 -4.14
N GLY A 51 10.31 4.72 -3.38
CA GLY A 51 9.63 5.91 -3.91
C GLY A 51 9.55 7.06 -2.92
N TYR A 52 8.96 8.18 -3.34
CA TYR A 52 8.80 9.35 -2.48
C TYR A 52 7.75 9.12 -1.40
N TYR A 53 6.52 8.77 -1.77
CA TYR A 53 5.40 8.62 -0.82
C TYR A 53 4.70 7.28 -1.02
N VAL A 54 5.29 6.25 -0.39
CA VAL A 54 4.93 4.85 -0.60
C VAL A 54 4.00 4.36 0.51
N TYR A 55 2.84 3.85 0.15
CA TYR A 55 1.86 3.27 1.06
C TYR A 55 2.14 1.77 1.27
N PRO A 56 2.17 1.28 2.52
CA PRO A 56 2.05 -0.15 2.80
C PRO A 56 0.69 -0.70 2.39
N LEU A 57 0.68 -1.92 1.84
CA LEU A 57 -0.53 -2.68 1.52
C LEU A 57 -0.75 -3.75 2.58
N LEU A 58 -1.90 -3.71 3.26
CA LEU A 58 -2.31 -4.67 4.27
C LEU A 58 -3.45 -5.54 3.75
N GLU A 59 -3.32 -6.86 3.80
CA GLU A 59 -4.37 -7.84 3.50
C GLU A 59 -4.64 -8.69 4.75
N GLY A 60 -5.81 -8.54 5.35
CA GLY A 60 -6.12 -9.13 6.64
C GLY A 60 -5.15 -8.62 7.72
N LEU A 61 -4.25 -9.49 8.19
CA LEU A 61 -3.23 -9.16 9.20
C LEU A 61 -1.80 -9.15 8.65
N ARG A 62 -1.62 -9.23 7.33
CA ARG A 62 -0.29 -9.31 6.70
C ARG A 62 -0.05 -8.15 5.76
N PHE A 63 1.10 -7.49 5.91
CA PHE A 63 1.57 -6.57 4.88
C PHE A 63 1.99 -7.39 3.67
N ILE A 64 1.38 -7.11 2.52
CA ILE A 64 1.57 -7.85 1.27
C ILE A 64 2.43 -7.11 0.26
N GLY A 65 2.81 -5.86 0.56
CA GLY A 65 3.68 -5.09 -0.30
C GLY A 65 3.60 -3.60 -0.06
N ARG A 66 4.07 -2.86 -1.07
CA ARG A 66 4.19 -1.42 -1.10
C ARG A 66 3.60 -0.91 -2.42
N ILE A 67 3.02 0.28 -2.39
CA ILE A 67 2.49 0.94 -3.59
C ILE A 67 2.70 2.44 -3.50
N GLU A 68 3.23 3.04 -4.56
CA GLU A 68 3.39 4.48 -4.67
C GLU A 68 2.23 5.07 -5.47
N LEU A 69 1.63 6.12 -4.92
CA LEU A 69 0.47 6.78 -5.49
C LEU A 69 0.72 8.28 -5.60
N LYS A 70 0.38 8.84 -6.75
CA LYS A 70 0.42 10.28 -7.01
C LYS A 70 -0.95 10.74 -7.48
N ALA A 71 -1.49 11.78 -6.86
CA ALA A 71 -2.71 12.42 -7.32
C ALA A 71 -2.38 13.43 -8.43
N ASP A 72 -2.80 13.16 -9.65
CA ASP A 72 -2.88 14.16 -10.71
C ASP A 72 -4.27 14.81 -10.67
N ARG A 73 -4.37 15.92 -9.94
CA ARG A 73 -5.63 16.64 -9.78
C ARG A 73 -6.06 17.40 -11.04
N GLY A 74 -5.13 17.72 -11.93
CA GLY A 74 -5.46 18.38 -13.20
C GLY A 74 -6.16 17.42 -14.15
N ALA A 75 -5.70 16.17 -14.19
CA ALA A 75 -6.30 15.11 -15.00
C ALA A 75 -7.41 14.31 -14.27
N GLY A 76 -7.59 14.50 -12.96
CA GLY A 76 -8.53 13.71 -12.16
C GLY A 76 -8.11 12.25 -11.98
N VAL A 77 -6.80 11.94 -12.04
CA VAL A 77 -6.27 10.56 -12.04
C VAL A 77 -5.43 10.27 -10.79
N LEU A 78 -5.69 9.12 -10.15
CA LEU A 78 -4.76 8.52 -9.20
C LEU A 78 -3.73 7.68 -9.96
N GLN A 79 -2.50 8.18 -10.06
CA GLN A 79 -1.41 7.50 -10.74
C GLN A 79 -0.73 6.51 -9.80
N VAL A 80 -0.62 5.25 -10.21
CA VAL A 80 0.19 4.22 -9.56
C VAL A 80 1.57 4.23 -10.20
N THR A 81 2.56 4.77 -9.49
CA THR A 81 3.92 4.97 -10.01
C THR A 81 4.89 3.86 -9.61
N GLY A 82 4.48 2.99 -8.68
CA GLY A 82 5.27 1.83 -8.28
C GLY A 82 4.46 0.84 -7.45
N TYR A 83 4.79 -0.44 -7.57
CA TYR A 83 4.15 -1.54 -6.83
C TYR A 83 5.19 -2.62 -6.57
N TRP A 84 5.37 -2.97 -5.29
CA TRP A 84 6.38 -3.92 -4.83
C TRP A 84 5.72 -4.95 -3.90
N PRO A 85 5.32 -6.13 -4.39
CA PRO A 85 4.80 -7.19 -3.53
C PRO A 85 5.91 -7.74 -2.61
N GLU A 86 5.52 -8.25 -1.44
CA GLU A 86 6.48 -8.89 -0.54
C GLU A 86 7.06 -10.18 -1.16
N PRO A 87 8.35 -10.49 -0.89
CA PRO A 87 8.96 -11.73 -1.33
C PRO A 87 8.16 -12.97 -0.90
N GLY A 88 8.05 -13.96 -1.79
CA GLY A 88 7.33 -15.20 -1.51
C GLY A 88 5.80 -15.10 -1.63
N LEU A 89 5.24 -13.91 -1.92
CA LEU A 89 3.82 -13.77 -2.20
C LEU A 89 3.47 -14.40 -3.55
N ARG A 90 2.65 -15.46 -3.54
CA ARG A 90 2.19 -16.09 -4.78
C ARG A 90 1.19 -15.18 -5.52
N PRO A 91 1.30 -15.05 -6.85
CA PRO A 91 0.29 -14.39 -7.66
C PRO A 91 -1.10 -14.95 -7.39
N SER A 92 -2.10 -14.08 -7.29
CA SER A 92 -3.46 -14.46 -7.00
C SER A 92 -4.41 -13.46 -7.65
N ARG A 93 -5.21 -13.95 -8.60
CA ARG A 93 -6.25 -13.14 -9.25
C ARG A 93 -7.18 -12.48 -8.22
N ALA A 94 -7.61 -13.23 -7.21
CA ALA A 94 -8.47 -12.69 -6.16
C ALA A 94 -7.78 -11.56 -5.37
N ARG A 95 -6.47 -11.63 -5.13
CA ARG A 95 -5.73 -10.53 -4.49
C ARG A 95 -5.61 -9.33 -5.42
N ALA A 96 -5.30 -9.56 -6.70
CA ALA A 96 -5.24 -8.49 -7.69
C ALA A 96 -6.56 -7.71 -7.76
N GLU A 97 -7.69 -8.41 -7.84
CA GLU A 97 -9.03 -7.81 -7.83
C GLU A 97 -9.29 -6.99 -6.56
N ARG A 98 -8.86 -7.48 -5.39
CA ARG A 98 -8.99 -6.75 -4.11
C ARG A 98 -8.06 -5.54 -4.01
N THR A 99 -6.86 -5.60 -4.58
CA THR A 99 -5.95 -4.45 -4.70
C THR A 99 -6.54 -3.37 -5.62
N LEU A 100 -7.10 -3.76 -6.77
CA LEU A 100 -7.79 -2.85 -7.67
C LEU A 100 -9.03 -2.21 -7.03
N ALA A 101 -9.80 -2.98 -6.26
CA ALA A 101 -10.95 -2.46 -5.51
C ALA A 101 -10.52 -1.44 -4.43
N GLU A 102 -9.37 -1.64 -3.79
CA GLU A 102 -8.82 -0.70 -2.83
C GLU A 102 -8.32 0.60 -3.51
N LEU A 103 -7.69 0.51 -4.68
CA LEU A 103 -7.34 1.68 -5.49
C LEU A 103 -8.58 2.46 -5.92
N ASP A 104 -9.63 1.77 -6.35
CA ASP A 104 -10.92 2.39 -6.68
C ASP A 104 -11.57 3.09 -5.47
N ARG A 105 -11.48 2.49 -4.29
CA ARG A 105 -11.94 3.13 -3.05
C ARG A 105 -11.11 4.37 -2.73
N PHE A 106 -9.79 4.30 -2.88
CA PHE A 106 -8.88 5.38 -2.52
C PHE A 106 -8.96 6.56 -3.48
N ARG A 107 -9.08 6.33 -4.80
CA ARG A 107 -9.30 7.43 -5.76
C ARG A 107 -10.59 8.20 -5.44
N ARG A 108 -11.68 7.51 -5.06
CA ARG A 108 -12.93 8.16 -4.63
C ARG A 108 -12.74 8.98 -3.37
N PHE A 109 -12.04 8.42 -2.37
CA PHE A 109 -11.68 9.15 -1.15
C PHE A 109 -10.85 10.41 -1.45
N ALA A 110 -9.93 10.34 -2.40
CA ALA A 110 -9.09 11.47 -2.82
C ALA A 110 -9.82 12.50 -3.72
N GLY A 111 -11.06 12.22 -4.15
CA GLY A 111 -11.82 13.06 -5.07
C GLY A 111 -11.32 12.98 -6.52
N LEU A 112 -10.86 11.80 -6.95
CA LEU A 112 -10.32 11.53 -8.28
C LEU A 112 -11.27 10.60 -9.06
N GLU A 113 -11.33 10.80 -10.37
CA GLU A 113 -12.28 10.12 -11.27
C GLU A 113 -11.83 8.71 -11.61
N THR A 114 -10.54 8.53 -11.93
CA THR A 114 -9.98 7.24 -12.36
C THR A 114 -8.66 6.95 -11.66
N PHE A 115 -8.11 5.76 -11.89
CA PHE A 115 -6.73 5.44 -11.56
C PHE A 115 -6.03 4.85 -12.80
N ALA A 116 -4.74 5.09 -12.92
CA ALA A 116 -3.91 4.58 -14.00
C ALA A 116 -2.60 4.04 -13.45
N TRP A 117 -1.97 3.13 -14.20
CA TRP A 117 -0.67 2.57 -13.88
C TRP A 117 0.36 3.18 -14.81
N ASP A 118 1.49 3.61 -14.25
CA ASP A 118 2.65 3.97 -15.06
C ASP A 118 3.12 2.74 -15.87
N GLU A 119 3.61 2.96 -17.09
CA GLU A 119 3.98 1.88 -18.02
C GLU A 119 5.09 0.99 -17.46
N ALA A 120 6.01 1.58 -16.69
CA ALA A 120 7.12 0.89 -16.06
C ALA A 120 6.71 0.08 -14.81
N CYS A 121 5.45 0.17 -14.36
CA CYS A 121 5.00 -0.42 -13.11
C CYS A 121 4.49 -1.86 -13.30
N THR A 122 5.04 -2.79 -12.51
CA THR A 122 4.50 -4.14 -12.41
C THR A 122 3.10 -4.13 -11.82
N ARG A 123 2.17 -4.88 -12.43
CA ARG A 123 0.77 -4.95 -11.99
C ARG A 123 0.51 -6.18 -11.10
N PRO A 124 -0.43 -6.11 -10.14
CA PRO A 124 -0.77 -7.19 -9.21
C PRO A 124 -1.44 -8.40 -9.88
#